data_AF-A0A059FV35-F1
#
_entry.id   AF-A0A059FV35-F1
#
_cell.length_a   1.000
_cell.length_b   1.000
_cell.length_c   1.000
_cell.angle_alpha   90.00
_cell.angle_beta   90.00
_cell.angle_gamma   90.00
#
_symmetry.space_group_name_H-M   'P 1'
#
loop_
_entity.id
_entity.type
_entity.pdbx_description
1 polymer ?
#
loop_
_entity_poly.entity_id
_entity_poly.type
_entity_poly.pdbx_seq_one_letter_code
_entity_poly.pdbx_strand_id
1 'polypeptide(L)'
;MERDQLWSVDSSDAGDAPNFFSFVRIITVSGGEGPILQLSCQATSRGDQMLQAGIKLDPENTYEQAPKEHLRLLEMSGKLTVGGDRKSERFQYHPDSSKITPRNRTVPKRLFNAVVRGDPVQLKVRNKTYDLAVPGVDPVFTMFAKTCPVTNGGTFDESIFENAKGMRTEATATD
;
A
#
# COMPACT_ATOMS: atom_id res chain seq x y z
N MET A 1 -13.50 -4.81 -5.84
CA MET A 1 -12.06 -4.87 -5.49
C MET A 1 -11.92 -5.52 -4.14
N GLU A 2 -11.02 -6.49 -4.00
CA GLU A 2 -10.77 -7.20 -2.74
C GLU A 2 -9.98 -6.30 -1.77
N ARG A 3 -10.34 -6.32 -0.48
CA ARG A 3 -9.87 -5.37 0.52
C ARG A 3 -8.44 -5.64 1.00
N ASP A 4 -8.07 -6.92 1.00
CA ASP A 4 -6.76 -7.44 1.39
C ASP A 4 -6.23 -8.24 0.20
N GLN A 5 -5.05 -7.88 -0.28
CA GLN A 5 -4.42 -8.55 -1.40
C GLN A 5 -3.01 -8.93 -1.01
N LEU A 6 -2.68 -10.21 -1.20
CA LEU A 6 -1.37 -10.77 -0.91
C LEU A 6 -0.74 -11.29 -2.21
N TRP A 7 0.41 -10.72 -2.56
CA TRP A 7 1.21 -11.14 -3.70
C TRP A 7 2.54 -11.73 -3.21
N SER A 8 2.84 -12.96 -3.63
CA SER A 8 4.15 -13.57 -3.51
C SER A 8 4.76 -13.74 -4.90
N VAL A 9 5.92 -13.12 -5.09
CA VAL A 9 6.77 -13.37 -6.26
C VAL A 9 7.93 -14.23 -5.79
N ASP A 10 7.92 -15.47 -6.26
CA ASP A 10 9.01 -16.43 -6.11
C ASP A 10 9.53 -16.68 -7.52
N SER A 11 10.66 -16.07 -7.85
CA SER A 11 11.27 -16.21 -9.17
C SER A 11 12.77 -16.29 -9.01
N SER A 12 13.40 -17.20 -9.76
CA SER A 12 14.85 -17.26 -9.93
C SER A 12 15.44 -16.05 -10.66
N ASP A 13 14.66 -14.99 -10.97
CA ASP A 13 15.22 -13.79 -11.59
C ASP A 13 14.48 -12.49 -11.28
N ALA A 14 15.11 -11.68 -10.41
CA ALA A 14 15.23 -10.24 -10.59
C ALA A 14 16.69 -9.87 -10.24
N GLY A 15 17.61 -10.37 -11.08
CA GLY A 15 19.06 -10.21 -10.96
C GLY A 15 19.72 -11.34 -10.18
N ASP A 16 20.08 -12.42 -10.89
CA ASP A 16 21.13 -13.43 -10.62
C ASP A 16 21.26 -14.03 -9.20
N ALA A 17 20.31 -13.81 -8.30
CA ALA A 17 20.35 -14.35 -6.95
C ALA A 17 19.48 -15.61 -6.85
N PRO A 18 20.07 -16.80 -6.63
CA PRO A 18 19.28 -17.95 -6.23
C PRO A 18 18.55 -17.60 -4.91
N ASN A 19 17.23 -17.77 -4.89
CA ASN A 19 16.32 -17.53 -3.75
C ASN A 19 15.88 -16.07 -3.51
N PHE A 20 15.61 -15.29 -4.58
CA PHE A 20 14.89 -14.02 -4.44
C PHE A 20 13.39 -14.28 -4.21
N PHE A 21 12.86 -13.87 -3.05
CA PHE A 21 11.42 -13.77 -2.82
C PHE A 21 11.04 -12.33 -2.47
N SER A 22 9.86 -11.89 -2.94
CA SER A 22 9.25 -10.61 -2.56
C SER A 22 7.79 -10.83 -2.16
N PHE A 23 7.45 -10.36 -0.97
CA PHE A 23 6.11 -10.28 -0.42
C PHE A 23 5.58 -8.86 -0.64
N VAL A 24 4.35 -8.73 -1.13
CA VAL A 24 3.61 -7.46 -1.09
C VAL A 24 2.21 -7.74 -0.58
N ARG A 25 1.87 -7.17 0.58
CA ARG A 25 0.48 -7.13 1.06
C ARG A 25 -0.06 -5.72 0.96
N ILE A 26 -1.25 -5.58 0.42
CA ILE A 26 -1.93 -4.31 0.25
C ILE A 26 -3.26 -4.38 1.01
N ILE A 27 -3.47 -3.43 1.91
CA ILE A 27 -4.78 -3.21 2.49
C ILE A 27 -5.36 -1.90 1.96
N THR A 28 -6.66 -1.95 1.70
CA THR A 28 -7.43 -0.80 1.25
C THR A 28 -8.70 -0.69 2.08
N VAL A 29 -9.39 0.44 2.00
CA VAL A 29 -10.76 0.53 2.51
C VAL A 29 -11.70 -0.07 1.46
N SER A 30 -12.60 -0.95 1.89
CA SER A 30 -13.73 -1.39 1.07
C SER A 30 -14.86 -0.38 1.21
N GLY A 31 -15.14 0.38 0.14
CA GLY A 31 -16.26 1.32 0.08
C GLY A 31 -15.96 2.71 0.67
N GLY A 32 -16.54 3.73 0.04
CA GLY A 32 -16.43 5.15 0.38
C GLY A 32 -16.54 6.02 -0.88
N GLU A 33 -17.19 7.19 -0.79
CA GLU A 33 -17.32 8.13 -1.92
C GLU A 33 -16.06 9.00 -2.14
N GLY A 34 -15.13 8.99 -1.18
CA GLY A 34 -13.91 9.81 -1.17
C GLY A 34 -12.64 9.05 -1.54
N PRO A 35 -11.50 9.74 -1.70
CA PRO A 35 -10.23 9.11 -1.98
C PRO A 35 -9.84 8.03 -0.98
N ILE A 36 -9.40 6.89 -1.50
CA ILE A 36 -9.06 5.71 -0.69
C ILE A 36 -7.57 5.69 -0.39
N LEU A 37 -7.22 5.59 0.89
CA LEU A 37 -5.87 5.26 1.33
C LEU A 37 -5.63 3.75 1.14
N GLN A 38 -4.57 3.42 0.42
CA GLN A 38 -4.00 2.09 0.28
C GLN A 38 -2.68 2.06 1.05
N LEU A 39 -2.53 1.12 1.97
CA LEU A 39 -1.24 0.83 2.61
C LEU A 39 -0.69 -0.45 2.02
N SER A 40 0.58 -0.43 1.61
CA SER A 40 1.27 -1.63 1.14
C SER A 40 2.52 -1.87 1.95
N CYS A 41 2.78 -3.13 2.27
CA CYS A 41 4.00 -3.55 2.92
C CYS A 41 4.72 -4.53 2.01
N GLN A 42 6.00 -4.24 1.75
CA GLN A 42 6.90 -5.09 0.99
C GLN A 42 7.99 -5.63 1.91
N ALA A 43 8.28 -6.93 1.78
CA ALA A 43 9.43 -7.56 2.41
C ALA A 43 10.14 -8.46 1.37
N THR A 44 11.47 -8.43 1.32
CA THR A 44 12.26 -9.27 0.40
C THR A 44 13.13 -10.26 1.16
N SER A 45 13.54 -11.33 0.47
CA SER A 45 14.49 -12.33 0.99
C SER A 45 15.86 -11.77 1.36
N ARG A 46 16.20 -10.58 0.88
CA ARG A 46 17.43 -9.85 1.21
C ARG A 46 17.30 -9.02 2.48
N GLY A 47 16.14 -9.06 3.15
CA GLY A 47 15.86 -8.30 4.37
C GLY A 47 15.38 -6.87 4.11
N ASP A 48 15.12 -6.49 2.84
CA ASP A 48 14.56 -5.17 2.55
C ASP A 48 13.09 -5.14 2.96
N GLN A 49 12.72 -4.14 3.75
CA GLN A 49 11.37 -3.98 4.28
C GLN A 49 10.89 -2.55 4.02
N MET A 50 9.69 -2.40 3.46
CA MET A 50 9.17 -1.09 3.08
C MET A 50 7.67 -1.00 3.32
N LEU A 51 7.26 0.03 4.07
CA LEU A 51 5.88 0.49 4.12
C LEU A 51 5.68 1.60 3.09
N GLN A 52 4.70 1.44 2.21
CA GLN A 52 4.31 2.44 1.22
C GLN A 52 2.84 2.82 1.40
N ALA A 53 2.48 3.96 0.83
CA ALA A 53 1.11 4.43 0.77
C ALA A 53 0.76 4.83 -0.67
N GLY A 54 -0.44 4.49 -1.09
CA GLY A 54 -1.07 5.01 -2.29
C GLY A 54 -2.37 5.70 -1.93
N ILE A 55 -2.69 6.80 -2.57
CA ILE A 55 -3.97 7.49 -2.39
C ILE A 55 -4.67 7.47 -3.74
N LYS A 56 -5.78 6.74 -3.83
CA LYS A 56 -6.60 6.66 -5.04
C LYS A 56 -7.60 7.81 -4.99
N LEU A 57 -7.37 8.88 -5.78
CA LEU A 57 -8.19 10.10 -5.75
C LEU A 57 -9.60 9.89 -6.32
N ASP A 58 -9.74 8.94 -7.25
CA ASP A 58 -11.01 8.51 -7.82
C ASP A 58 -11.12 7.00 -7.61
N PRO A 59 -11.96 6.53 -6.67
CA PRO A 59 -12.16 5.11 -6.37
C PRO A 59 -12.59 4.26 -7.56
N GLU A 60 -13.31 4.84 -8.53
CA GLU A 60 -13.87 4.12 -9.68
C GLU A 60 -12.88 3.95 -10.83
N ASN A 61 -11.77 4.71 -10.83
CA ASN A 61 -10.74 4.59 -11.86
C ASN A 61 -10.13 3.17 -11.85
N THR A 62 -10.33 2.41 -12.94
CA THR A 62 -9.86 1.02 -13.09
C THR A 62 -8.49 0.91 -13.77
N TYR A 63 -7.75 2.03 -13.89
CA TYR A 63 -6.44 2.01 -14.52
C TYR A 63 -5.44 1.23 -13.65
N GLU A 64 -5.31 -0.06 -13.95
CA GLU A 64 -4.23 -0.92 -13.46
C GLU A 64 -3.06 -0.78 -14.45
N GLN A 65 -1.90 -0.35 -13.96
CA GLN A 65 -0.75 -0.03 -14.80
C GLN A 65 -0.41 -1.19 -15.75
N ALA A 66 -0.64 -1.03 -17.05
CA ALA A 66 -0.11 -1.93 -18.07
C ALA A 66 1.37 -1.57 -18.31
N PRO A 67 2.35 -2.44 -17.99
CA PRO A 67 3.78 -2.09 -17.98
C PRO A 67 4.43 -2.03 -19.37
N LYS A 68 3.66 -1.80 -20.45
CA LYS A 68 4.17 -1.91 -21.83
C LYS A 68 5.03 -0.73 -22.28
N GLU A 69 5.01 0.40 -21.58
CA GLU A 69 5.81 1.58 -21.92
C GLU A 69 6.43 2.20 -20.66
N HIS A 70 7.61 2.78 -20.81
CA HIS A 70 8.34 3.47 -19.74
C HIS A 70 7.40 4.40 -18.96
N LEU A 71 7.08 4.02 -17.71
CA LEU A 71 6.17 4.75 -16.84
C LEU A 71 6.73 6.16 -16.58
N ARG A 72 6.24 7.15 -17.33
CA ARG A 72 6.55 8.56 -17.08
C ARG A 72 5.74 9.02 -15.87
N LEU A 73 6.31 8.83 -14.68
CA LEU A 73 5.75 9.36 -13.45
C LEU A 73 5.95 10.88 -13.41
N LEU A 74 4.86 11.61 -13.19
CA LEU A 74 4.86 13.06 -12.95
C LEU A 74 4.84 13.34 -11.45
N GLU A 75 5.24 14.56 -11.08
CA GLU A 75 5.19 15.02 -9.69
C GLU A 75 4.10 16.07 -9.48
N MET A 76 3.48 16.05 -8.31
CA MET A 76 2.61 17.13 -7.84
C MET A 76 2.88 17.43 -6.37
N SER A 77 2.61 18.67 -5.97
CA SER A 77 2.64 19.08 -4.57
C SER A 77 1.23 19.08 -3.98
N GLY A 78 1.12 18.66 -2.73
CA GLY A 78 -0.12 18.69 -1.96
C GLY A 78 0.11 19.11 -0.51
N LYS A 79 -0.97 19.44 0.20
CA LYS A 79 -0.94 19.64 1.66
C LYS A 79 -1.67 18.47 2.31
N LEU A 80 -0.94 17.69 3.11
CA LEU A 80 -1.46 16.58 3.89
C LEU A 80 -1.64 17.04 5.34
N THR A 81 -2.86 16.92 5.86
CA THR A 81 -3.18 17.18 7.27
C THR A 81 -3.50 15.86 7.95
N VAL A 82 -2.83 15.55 9.06
CA VAL A 82 -3.07 14.35 9.88
C VAL A 82 -3.29 14.80 11.32
N GLY A 83 -4.48 14.57 11.88
CA GLY A 83 -4.77 14.98 13.27
C GLY A 83 -4.53 16.47 13.54
N GLY A 84 -4.72 17.32 12.53
CA GLY A 84 -4.43 18.77 12.59
C GLY A 84 -3.00 19.18 12.19
N ASP A 85 -2.02 18.26 12.14
CA ASP A 85 -0.65 18.54 11.66
C ASP A 85 -0.63 18.64 10.13
N ARG A 86 -0.46 19.85 9.62
CA ARG A 86 -0.49 20.17 8.19
C ARG A 86 0.92 20.30 7.62
N LYS A 87 1.28 19.45 6.65
CA LYS A 87 2.56 19.49 5.95
C LYS A 87 2.42 19.50 4.44
N SER A 88 3.33 20.17 3.76
CA SER A 88 3.46 20.11 2.31
C SER A 88 4.21 18.85 1.92
N GLU A 89 3.64 18.05 1.03
CA GLU A 89 4.21 16.78 0.56
C GLU A 89 4.27 16.76 -0.97
N ARG A 90 5.23 16.01 -1.51
CA ARG A 90 5.32 15.72 -2.95
C ARG A 90 4.81 14.32 -3.22
N PHE A 91 4.06 14.18 -4.30
CA PHE A 91 3.47 12.93 -4.74
C PHE A 91 3.87 12.62 -6.18
N GLN A 92 4.12 11.35 -6.46
CA GLN A 92 4.27 10.82 -7.81
C GLN A 92 2.93 10.28 -8.30
N TYR A 93 2.65 10.42 -9.60
CA TYR A 93 1.44 9.90 -10.21
C TYR A 93 1.63 9.61 -11.70
N HIS A 94 0.78 8.74 -12.23
CA HIS A 94 0.62 8.56 -13.67
C HIS A 94 -0.56 9.42 -14.16
N PRO A 95 -0.46 10.14 -15.29
CA PRO A 95 -1.56 10.97 -15.79
C PRO A 95 -2.90 10.25 -15.94
N ASP A 96 -2.85 8.99 -16.38
CA ASP A 96 -4.05 8.16 -16.61
C ASP A 96 -4.53 7.40 -15.35
N SER A 97 -3.78 7.49 -14.25
CA SER A 97 -4.15 6.87 -12.98
C SER A 97 -4.64 7.93 -12.00
N SER A 98 -5.71 7.60 -11.26
CA SER A 98 -6.12 8.41 -10.11
C SER A 98 -5.24 8.21 -8.88
N LYS A 99 -4.33 7.23 -8.91
CA LYS A 99 -3.43 6.90 -7.80
C LYS A 99 -2.24 7.85 -7.75
N ILE A 100 -2.01 8.40 -6.56
CA ILE A 100 -0.82 9.17 -6.22
C ILE A 100 -0.06 8.47 -5.10
N THR A 101 1.28 8.56 -5.09
CA THR A 101 2.13 7.95 -4.06
C THR A 101 3.05 9.01 -3.44
N PRO A 102 3.18 9.09 -2.10
CA PRO A 102 4.08 10.05 -1.47
C PRO A 102 5.54 9.75 -1.82
N ARG A 103 6.31 10.79 -2.18
CA ARG A 103 7.75 10.66 -2.41
C ARG A 103 8.53 10.52 -1.11
N ASN A 104 8.05 11.15 -0.03
CA ASN A 104 8.69 11.11 1.28
C ASN A 104 8.34 9.81 2.02
N ARG A 105 9.36 8.99 2.30
CA ARG A 105 9.22 7.68 2.97
C ARG A 105 8.69 7.74 4.41
N THR A 106 8.63 8.92 5.02
CA THR A 106 8.03 9.11 6.36
C THR A 106 6.51 9.25 6.30
N VAL A 107 5.94 9.63 5.15
CA VAL A 107 4.49 9.83 4.99
C VAL A 107 3.70 8.54 5.19
N PRO A 108 4.09 7.38 4.63
CA PRO A 108 3.40 6.11 4.90
C PRO A 108 3.31 5.79 6.40
N LYS A 109 4.39 6.01 7.17
CA LYS A 109 4.40 5.79 8.63
C LYS A 109 3.44 6.74 9.36
N ARG A 110 3.39 8.02 8.94
CA ARG A 110 2.43 9.00 9.50
C ARG A 110 0.98 8.59 9.24
N LEU A 111 0.68 8.12 8.03
CA LEU A 111 -0.65 7.66 7.63
C LEU A 111 -1.04 6.36 8.35
N PHE A 112 -0.13 5.41 8.50
CA PHE A 112 -0.35 4.21 9.31
C PHE A 112 -0.67 4.57 10.76
N ASN A 113 0.12 5.46 11.38
CA ASN A 113 -0.12 5.89 12.75
C ASN A 113 -1.44 6.68 12.90
N ALA A 114 -1.87 7.39 11.84
CA ALA A 114 -3.17 8.05 11.82
C ALA A 114 -4.31 7.03 11.93
N VAL A 115 -4.21 5.91 11.20
CA VAL A 115 -5.17 4.79 11.32
C VAL A 115 -5.20 4.25 12.75
N VAL A 116 -4.03 3.96 13.33
CA VAL A 116 -3.92 3.40 14.70
C VAL A 116 -4.57 4.33 15.74
N ARG A 117 -4.41 5.65 15.60
CA ARG A 117 -4.97 6.63 16.54
C ARG A 117 -6.41 7.05 16.22
N GLY A 118 -6.95 6.69 15.06
CA GLY A 118 -8.22 7.22 14.56
C GLY A 118 -8.16 8.71 14.19
N ASP A 119 -6.99 9.21 13.80
CA ASP A 119 -6.83 10.62 13.42
C ASP A 119 -7.49 10.88 12.05
N PRO A 120 -8.20 12.00 11.89
CA PRO A 120 -8.69 12.41 10.57
C PRO A 120 -7.51 12.73 9.64
N VAL A 121 -7.66 12.35 8.37
CA VAL A 121 -6.67 12.60 7.33
C VAL A 121 -7.30 13.39 6.18
N GLN A 122 -6.71 14.53 5.85
CA GLN A 122 -7.13 15.37 4.74
C GLN A 122 -6.00 15.62 3.76
N LEU A 123 -6.32 15.65 2.47
CA LEU A 123 -5.39 15.96 1.40
C LEU A 123 -5.93 17.12 0.56
N LYS A 124 -5.13 18.17 0.40
CA LYS A 124 -5.36 19.22 -0.60
C LYS A 124 -4.39 19.08 -1.76
N VAL A 125 -4.88 18.73 -2.94
CA VAL A 125 -4.11 18.62 -4.20
C VAL A 125 -4.94 19.17 -5.36
N ARG A 126 -4.30 19.76 -6.38
CA ARG A 126 -4.98 20.32 -7.57
C ARG A 126 -6.16 21.23 -7.22
N ASN A 127 -6.00 22.09 -6.21
CA ASN A 127 -7.03 22.99 -5.67
C ASN A 127 -8.29 22.33 -5.08
N LYS A 128 -8.34 20.99 -4.98
CA LYS A 128 -9.40 20.25 -4.31
C LYS A 128 -8.91 19.76 -2.95
N THR A 129 -9.81 19.75 -1.97
CA THR A 129 -9.56 19.17 -0.64
C THR A 129 -10.40 17.91 -0.53
N TYR A 130 -9.81 16.86 0.01
CA TYR A 130 -10.43 15.56 0.18
C TYR A 130 -10.26 15.09 1.62
N ASP A 131 -11.33 14.59 2.22
CA ASP A 131 -11.26 13.73 3.39
C ASP A 131 -10.92 12.31 2.93
N LEU A 132 -9.85 11.74 3.46
CA LEU A 132 -9.38 10.42 3.04
C LEU A 132 -10.17 9.35 3.77
N ALA A 133 -10.69 8.38 3.01
CA ALA A 133 -11.13 7.12 3.56
C ALA A 133 -9.89 6.33 3.99
N VAL A 134 -9.62 6.31 5.30
CA VAL A 134 -8.55 5.54 5.91
C VAL A 134 -9.06 4.18 6.39
N PRO A 135 -8.27 3.10 6.31
CA PRO A 135 -8.65 1.82 6.91
C PRO A 135 -8.95 2.01 8.39
N GLY A 136 -10.01 1.40 8.92
CA GLY A 136 -10.22 1.32 10.36
C GLY A 136 -9.30 0.28 11.00
N VAL A 137 -9.12 0.35 12.32
CA VAL A 137 -8.40 -0.69 13.09
C VAL A 137 -9.30 -1.91 13.28
N ASP A 138 -9.41 -2.71 12.24
CA ASP A 138 -10.21 -3.94 12.23
C ASP A 138 -9.30 -5.19 12.09
N PRO A 139 -9.86 -6.42 12.02
CA PRO A 139 -9.04 -7.62 11.91
C PRO A 139 -8.10 -7.63 10.70
N VAL A 140 -8.51 -7.04 9.58
CA VAL A 140 -7.69 -6.94 8.35
C VAL A 140 -6.51 -6.01 8.57
N PHE A 141 -6.75 -4.82 9.12
CA PHE A 141 -5.67 -3.88 9.46
C PHE A 141 -4.73 -4.46 10.52
N THR A 142 -5.29 -5.11 11.55
CA THR A 142 -4.50 -5.74 12.62
C THR A 142 -3.59 -6.82 12.06
N MET A 143 -4.09 -7.66 11.15
CA MET A 143 -3.28 -8.67 10.49
C MET A 143 -2.19 -8.03 9.63
N PHE A 144 -2.53 -7.03 8.81
CA PHE A 144 -1.54 -6.26 8.06
C PHE A 144 -0.42 -5.71 8.96
N ALA A 145 -0.78 -5.05 10.06
CA ALA A 145 0.16 -4.45 11.00
C ALA A 145 1.11 -5.47 11.64
N LYS A 146 0.60 -6.67 11.98
CA LYS A 146 1.42 -7.79 12.49
C LYS A 146 2.36 -8.33 11.42
N THR A 147 1.84 -8.49 10.20
CA THR A 147 2.62 -9.04 9.09
C THR A 147 3.61 -8.05 8.49
N CYS A 148 3.43 -6.74 8.70
CA CYS A 148 4.34 -5.75 8.17
C CYS A 148 5.49 -5.48 9.17
N PRO A 149 6.74 -5.85 8.86
CA PRO A 149 7.84 -5.75 9.82
C PRO A 149 8.14 -4.30 10.25
N VAL A 150 7.90 -3.35 9.34
CA VAL A 150 8.11 -1.91 9.57
C VAL A 150 7.15 -1.34 10.62
N THR A 151 6.02 -2.01 10.87
CA THR A 151 4.98 -1.58 11.81
C THR A 151 4.94 -2.38 13.11
N ASN A 152 5.55 -3.57 13.13
CA ASN A 152 5.57 -4.47 14.31
C ASN A 152 6.90 -4.45 15.10
N GLY A 153 7.66 -3.35 15.04
CA GLY A 153 8.93 -3.25 15.78
C GLY A 153 10.12 -4.03 15.18
N GLY A 154 10.03 -4.45 13.91
CA GLY A 154 11.15 -4.97 13.12
C GLY A 154 11.23 -6.50 12.97
N THR A 155 10.37 -7.27 13.66
CA THR A 155 10.34 -8.73 13.50
C THR A 155 9.28 -9.10 12.46
N PHE A 156 9.72 -9.67 11.34
CA PHE A 156 8.83 -10.22 10.33
C PHE A 156 8.51 -11.68 10.68
N ASP A 157 7.25 -12.05 10.61
CA ASP A 157 6.83 -13.43 10.82
C ASP A 157 6.94 -14.21 9.50
N GLU A 158 8.05 -14.93 9.31
CA GLU A 158 8.28 -15.73 8.11
C GLU A 158 7.30 -16.92 7.98
N SER A 159 6.58 -17.30 9.05
CA SER A 159 5.58 -18.39 8.98
C SER A 159 4.39 -18.06 8.08
N ILE A 160 4.17 -16.77 7.77
CA ILE A 160 3.18 -16.32 6.79
C ILE A 160 3.45 -16.94 5.41
N PHE A 161 4.70 -17.25 5.09
CA PHE A 161 5.07 -17.87 3.81
C PHE A 161 4.66 -19.34 3.70
N GLU A 162 4.66 -20.08 4.81
CA GLU A 162 4.15 -21.45 4.83
C GLU A 162 2.63 -21.47 4.60
N ASN A 163 1.92 -20.49 5.17
CA ASN A 163 0.48 -20.33 4.98
C ASN A 163 0.10 -19.85 3.56
N ALA A 164 0.92 -19.00 2.94
CA ALA A 164 0.69 -18.53 1.57
C ALA A 164 0.89 -19.63 0.51
N LYS A 165 1.78 -20.60 0.77
CA LYS A 165 1.88 -21.83 -0.05
C LYS A 165 0.62 -22.68 0.10
N GLY A 166 0.04 -22.77 1.30
CA GLY A 166 -1.22 -23.45 1.56
C GLY A 166 -2.41 -22.87 0.77
N MET A 167 -2.53 -21.54 0.70
CA MET A 167 -3.61 -20.85 -0.03
C MET A 167 -3.55 -21.00 -1.56
N ARG A 168 -2.38 -21.33 -2.14
CA ARG A 168 -2.30 -21.69 -3.58
C ARG A 168 -2.87 -23.07 -3.88
N THR A 169 -2.92 -23.97 -2.91
CA THR A 169 -3.39 -25.35 -3.10
C THR A 169 -4.92 -25.49 -3.07
N GLU A 170 -5.64 -24.54 -2.47
CA GLU A 170 -7.12 -24.57 -2.45
C GLU A 170 -7.75 -23.89 -3.67
N ALA A 171 -6.99 -23.13 -4.46
CA ALA A 171 -7.49 -22.51 -5.69
C ALA A 171 -7.43 -23.42 -6.94
N THR A 172 -6.96 -24.66 -6.81
CA THR A 172 -6.84 -25.64 -7.91
C THR A 172 -7.46 -27.00 -7.61
N ALA A 173 -8.47 -27.07 -6.74
CA ALA A 173 -9.28 -28.28 -6.54
C ALA A 173 -10.74 -28.08 -6.96
N THR A 174 -10.92 -27.90 -8.28
CA THR A 174 -12.15 -28.16 -9.08
C THR A 174 -11.64 -28.11 -10.53
N ASP A 175 -11.61 -29.16 -11.34
CA ASP A 175 -12.38 -30.42 -11.40
C ASP A 175 -11.47 -31.66 -11.56
#